data_AF-A0A352LWY1-F1
#
_entry.id   AF-A0A352LWY1-F1
#
_cell.length_a   1.000
_cell.length_b   1.000
_cell.length_c   1.000
_cell.angle_alpha   90.00
_cell.angle_beta   90.00
_cell.angle_gamma   90.00
#
_symmetry.space_group_name_H-M   'P 1'
#
loop_
_entity.id
_entity.type
_entity.pdbx_description
1 polymer ?
#
loop_
_entity_poly.entity_id
_entity_poly.type
_entity_poly.pdbx_seq_one_letter_code
_entity_poly.pdbx_strand_id
1 'polypeptide(L)'
;MRKLVILLVIALGVVMILWKSDMSRETEFVAISPTPNKETEVKVTIDIYEAGDKAITLVPNFQEKLKISELVAKHGCVAGINGGFYDTDNQPLGWMAAGGKIISGEKSSNLFNGFLWQEKQPEVHISRDLPLRDVLWGLQSGPLIMESGRALTLSMARDKPARRSVAAINGHGRLVILTVYYTNSIFDGPMLEELPGVLEKANLERGWGLVSAVNLDGGSASAFYTTDLKLDEFSTVGSWLCIRDRE
;
A
#
# COMPACT_ATOMS: atom_id res chain seq x y z
N MET A 1 -2.72 -5.09 -50.69
CA MET A 1 -2.05 -5.69 -49.51
C MET A 1 -1.37 -4.67 -48.59
N ARG A 2 -0.48 -3.80 -49.08
CA ARG A 2 0.29 -2.87 -48.23
C ARG A 2 -0.55 -1.89 -47.38
N LYS A 3 -1.67 -1.38 -47.91
CA LYS A 3 -2.60 -0.50 -47.15
C LYS A 3 -3.37 -1.23 -46.03
N LEU A 4 -3.66 -2.52 -46.21
CA LEU A 4 -4.40 -3.33 -45.24
C LEU A 4 -3.53 -3.66 -44.01
N VAL A 5 -2.24 -3.92 -44.25
CA VAL A 5 -1.26 -4.19 -43.18
C VAL A 5 -1.03 -2.95 -42.31
N ILE A 6 -0.95 -1.76 -42.91
CA ILE A 6 -0.76 -0.50 -42.17
C ILE A 6 -1.96 -0.20 -41.27
N LEU A 7 -3.19 -0.40 -41.77
CA LEU A 7 -4.41 -0.23 -40.98
C LEU A 7 -4.47 -1.19 -39.78
N LEU A 8 -4.02 -2.43 -39.95
CA LEU A 8 -4.00 -3.43 -38.88
C LEU A 8 -2.97 -3.10 -37.79
N VAL A 9 -1.79 -2.60 -38.18
CA VAL A 9 -0.75 -2.16 -37.23
C VAL A 9 -1.20 -0.92 -36.45
N ILE A 10 -1.86 0.04 -37.11
CA ILE A 10 -2.43 1.21 -36.44
C ILE A 10 -3.55 0.79 -35.48
N ALA A 11 -4.44 -0.12 -35.89
CA ALA A 11 -5.52 -0.62 -35.03
C ALA A 11 -4.97 -1.35 -33.80
N LEU A 12 -3.97 -2.22 -33.97
CA LEU A 12 -3.30 -2.90 -32.84
C LEU A 12 -2.57 -1.93 -31.92
N GLY A 13 -1.89 -0.93 -32.47
CA GLY A 13 -1.22 0.12 -31.70
C GLY A 13 -2.22 0.96 -30.89
N VAL A 14 -3.34 1.35 -31.49
CA VAL A 14 -4.41 2.09 -30.81
C VAL A 14 -5.07 1.23 -29.74
N VAL A 15 -5.33 -0.06 -29.99
CA VAL A 15 -5.89 -0.98 -28.99
C VAL A 15 -4.92 -1.17 -27.82
N MET A 16 -3.61 -1.33 -28.07
CA MET A 16 -2.60 -1.41 -26.99
C MET A 16 -2.50 -0.12 -26.19
N ILE A 17 -2.56 1.05 -26.85
CA ILE A 17 -2.56 2.36 -26.16
C ILE A 17 -3.80 2.51 -25.29
N LEU A 18 -4.97 2.12 -25.81
CA LEU A 18 -6.23 2.17 -25.06
C LEU A 18 -6.28 1.17 -23.90
N TRP A 19 -5.66 0.00 -24.03
CA TRP A 19 -5.54 -0.98 -22.94
C TRP A 19 -4.56 -0.53 -21.86
N LYS A 20 -3.44 0.10 -22.25
CA LYS A 20 -2.46 0.64 -21.31
C LYS A 20 -2.98 1.85 -20.53
N SER A 21 -3.89 2.63 -21.10
CA SER A 21 -4.50 3.80 -20.43
C SER A 21 -5.54 3.46 -19.35
N ASP A 22 -5.97 2.20 -19.21
CA ASP A 22 -7.00 1.82 -18.23
C ASP A 22 -6.42 1.41 -16.87
N MET A 23 -5.10 1.48 -16.69
CA MET A 23 -4.40 1.00 -15.49
C MET A 23 -4.00 2.09 -14.47
N SER A 24 -4.43 3.33 -14.68
CA SER A 24 -4.22 4.44 -13.73
C SER A 24 -5.39 5.44 -13.79
N ARG A 25 -6.58 5.03 -13.36
CA ARG A 25 -7.66 6.00 -13.10
C ARG A 25 -7.44 6.63 -11.72
N GLU A 26 -6.85 7.83 -11.71
CA GLU A 26 -7.04 8.79 -10.62
C GLU A 26 -8.55 8.97 -10.43
N THR A 27 -9.05 8.82 -9.21
CA THR A 27 -10.43 9.20 -8.90
C THR A 27 -10.47 9.76 -7.50
N GLU A 28 -11.33 10.74 -7.41
CA GLU A 28 -11.41 11.77 -6.41
C GLU A 28 -12.49 11.33 -5.40
N PHE A 29 -12.13 11.17 -4.13
CA PHE A 29 -13.12 10.89 -3.10
C PHE A 29 -13.27 12.07 -2.16
N VAL A 30 -14.41 12.16 -1.52
CA VAL A 30 -14.74 13.22 -0.58
C VAL A 30 -14.57 12.67 0.83
N ALA A 31 -13.61 13.21 1.58
CA ALA A 31 -13.50 13.02 3.01
C ALA A 31 -14.17 14.20 3.73
N ILE A 32 -15.04 13.91 4.70
CA ILE A 32 -15.71 14.92 5.52
C ILE A 32 -14.93 15.06 6.83
N SER A 33 -14.25 16.20 7.01
CA SER A 33 -13.51 16.50 8.24
C SER A 33 -14.44 17.00 9.35
N PRO A 34 -14.36 16.48 10.60
CA PRO A 34 -15.28 16.83 11.69
C PRO A 34 -14.92 18.16 12.40
N THR A 35 -14.30 19.12 11.70
CA THR A 35 -13.90 20.40 12.32
C THR A 35 -15.11 21.36 12.37
N PRO A 36 -15.41 22.06 13.49
CA PRO A 36 -16.68 22.78 13.67
C PRO A 36 -16.82 24.10 12.89
N ASN A 37 -16.07 24.30 11.81
CA ASN A 37 -16.15 25.53 11.03
C ASN A 37 -16.01 25.23 9.54
N LYS A 38 -17.16 25.24 8.85
CA LYS A 38 -17.33 24.98 7.40
C LYS A 38 -16.90 23.58 6.95
N GLU A 39 -17.89 22.74 6.64
CA GLU A 39 -17.71 21.53 5.81
C GLU A 39 -17.00 21.93 4.52
N THR A 40 -15.68 21.78 4.51
CA THR A 40 -14.87 21.95 3.32
C THR A 40 -14.70 20.57 2.77
N GLU A 41 -15.33 20.29 1.64
CA GLU A 41 -15.22 19.02 0.92
C GLU A 41 -13.74 18.79 0.58
N VAL A 42 -13.05 17.93 1.32
CA VAL A 42 -11.64 17.64 1.05
C VAL A 42 -11.55 16.45 0.13
N LYS A 43 -10.96 16.71 -1.02
CA LYS A 43 -10.80 15.75 -2.11
C LYS A 43 -9.56 14.90 -1.87
N VAL A 44 -9.71 13.58 -1.84
CA VAL A 44 -8.62 12.61 -1.71
C VAL A 44 -8.36 11.92 -3.05
N THR A 45 -7.09 11.63 -3.30
CA THR A 45 -6.62 10.78 -4.38
C THR A 45 -6.19 9.43 -3.78
N ILE A 46 -6.50 8.34 -4.48
CA ILE A 46 -6.02 7.00 -4.14
C ILE A 46 -5.29 6.43 -5.36
N ASP A 47 -3.99 6.22 -5.21
CA ASP A 47 -3.21 5.42 -6.14
C ASP A 47 -3.10 4.00 -5.61
N ILE A 48 -3.17 3.05 -6.54
CA ILE A 48 -3.33 1.63 -6.24
C ILE A 48 -2.48 0.81 -7.20
N TYR A 49 -1.92 -0.29 -6.68
CA TYR A 49 -1.25 -1.29 -7.48
C TYR A 49 -1.58 -2.69 -6.97
N GLU A 50 -2.08 -3.56 -7.85
CA GLU A 50 -2.26 -4.99 -7.55
C GLU A 50 -1.03 -5.77 -8.00
N ALA A 51 -0.44 -6.53 -7.08
CA ALA A 51 0.76 -7.31 -7.36
C ALA A 51 0.51 -8.44 -8.37
N GLY A 52 -0.71 -8.98 -8.43
CA GLY A 52 -1.03 -10.18 -9.20
C GLY A 52 -0.09 -11.33 -8.83
N ASP A 53 0.46 -12.01 -9.83
CA ASP A 53 1.37 -13.13 -9.59
C ASP A 53 2.85 -12.73 -9.39
N LYS A 54 3.16 -11.43 -9.29
CA LYS A 54 4.55 -10.94 -9.14
C LYS A 54 5.21 -11.42 -7.85
N ALA A 55 6.54 -11.45 -7.85
CA ALA A 55 7.30 -11.80 -6.66
C ALA A 55 7.30 -10.62 -5.68
N ILE A 56 7.07 -10.90 -4.40
CA ILE A 56 7.02 -9.90 -3.34
C ILE A 56 8.12 -10.20 -2.34
N THR A 57 8.88 -9.17 -1.95
CA THR A 57 9.89 -9.25 -0.90
C THR A 57 9.77 -8.07 0.04
N LEU A 58 9.95 -8.32 1.34
CA LEU A 58 10.13 -7.27 2.33
C LEU A 58 11.62 -7.00 2.50
N VAL A 59 12.05 -5.78 2.19
CA VAL A 59 13.45 -5.33 2.27
C VAL A 59 13.63 -4.48 3.53
N PRO A 60 14.37 -4.96 4.54
CA PRO A 60 14.75 -4.14 5.68
C PRO A 60 15.72 -3.01 5.25
N ASN A 61 15.49 -1.79 5.73
CA ASN A 61 16.28 -0.60 5.39
C ASN A 61 16.75 0.19 6.64
N PHE A 62 16.82 -0.50 7.78
CA PHE A 62 17.13 0.08 9.08
C PHE A 62 18.58 0.59 9.23
N GLN A 63 19.52 -0.10 8.57
CA GLN A 63 20.96 0.17 8.70
C GLN A 63 21.46 1.08 7.56
N GLU A 64 21.18 0.71 6.31
CA GLU A 64 21.67 1.45 5.14
C GLU A 64 20.91 2.77 4.93
N LYS A 65 19.64 2.85 5.35
CA LYS A 65 18.77 4.03 5.20
C LYS A 65 18.78 4.58 3.77
N LEU A 66 18.71 3.68 2.80
CA LEU A 66 18.63 4.03 1.39
C LEU A 66 17.33 4.78 1.11
N LYS A 67 17.36 5.71 0.16
CA LYS A 67 16.14 6.30 -0.39
C LYS A 67 15.38 5.28 -1.21
N ILE A 68 14.08 5.47 -1.41
CA ILE A 68 13.28 4.51 -2.21
C ILE A 68 13.80 4.36 -3.64
N SER A 69 14.36 5.41 -4.24
CA SER A 69 14.93 5.33 -5.59
C SER A 69 16.11 4.36 -5.65
N GLU A 70 16.90 4.30 -4.59
CA GLU A 70 18.04 3.38 -4.47
C GLU A 70 17.56 1.96 -4.19
N LEU A 71 16.56 1.78 -3.31
CA LEU A 71 15.94 0.48 -3.05
C LEU A 71 15.29 -0.12 -4.29
N VAL A 72 14.52 0.68 -5.03
CA VAL A 72 13.87 0.28 -6.29
C VAL A 72 14.92 -0.18 -7.30
N ALA A 73 15.98 0.60 -7.50
CA ALA A 73 17.06 0.24 -8.43
C ALA A 73 17.84 -1.00 -7.98
N LYS A 74 18.19 -1.08 -6.69
CA LYS A 74 18.98 -2.18 -6.10
C LYS A 74 18.24 -3.52 -6.14
N HIS A 75 16.91 -3.50 -5.98
CA HIS A 75 16.09 -4.72 -5.89
C HIS A 75 15.24 -5.00 -7.13
N GLY A 76 15.31 -4.15 -8.17
CA GLY A 76 14.56 -4.34 -9.42
C GLY A 76 13.04 -4.28 -9.22
N CYS A 77 12.57 -3.39 -8.32
CA CYS A 77 11.14 -3.28 -8.04
C CYS A 77 10.43 -2.62 -9.22
N VAL A 78 9.31 -3.18 -9.65
CA VAL A 78 8.38 -2.56 -10.63
C VAL A 78 7.26 -1.79 -9.92
N ALA A 79 7.02 -2.11 -8.65
CA ALA A 79 6.18 -1.34 -7.74
C ALA A 79 6.63 -1.57 -6.29
N GLY A 80 6.15 -0.73 -5.37
CA GLY A 80 6.33 -0.97 -3.96
C GLY A 80 5.78 0.15 -3.08
N ILE A 81 5.76 -0.13 -1.78
CA ILE A 81 5.29 0.79 -0.76
C ILE A 81 6.15 0.62 0.50
N ASN A 82 6.25 1.66 1.31
CA ASN A 82 6.90 1.56 2.61
C ASN A 82 6.21 0.49 3.49
N GLY A 83 6.99 -0.16 4.36
CA GLY A 83 6.51 -1.26 5.20
C GLY A 83 6.10 -0.83 6.61
N GLY A 84 6.47 -1.66 7.59
CA GLY A 84 6.14 -1.46 9.00
C GLY A 84 6.94 -0.36 9.69
N PHE A 85 6.48 0.02 10.88
CA PHE A 85 7.01 1.10 11.70
C PHE A 85 8.35 0.72 12.36
N TYR A 86 9.11 1.74 12.74
CA TYR A 86 10.40 1.59 13.39
C TYR A 86 10.62 2.64 14.48
N ASP A 87 11.53 2.36 15.41
CA ASP A 87 11.84 3.24 16.53
C ASP A 87 13.01 4.20 16.21
N THR A 88 13.33 5.07 17.18
CA THR A 88 14.42 6.04 17.08
C THR A 88 15.80 5.41 16.99
N ASP A 89 15.94 4.16 17.43
CA ASP A 89 17.17 3.36 17.33
C ASP A 89 17.25 2.60 15.99
N ASN A 90 16.31 2.88 15.08
CA ASN A 90 16.16 2.25 13.77
C ASN A 90 15.94 0.74 13.87
N GLN A 91 15.18 0.28 14.86
CA GLN A 91 14.74 -1.12 14.93
C GLN A 91 13.27 -1.26 14.54
N PRO A 92 12.84 -2.41 13.98
CA PRO A 92 11.43 -2.66 13.74
C PRO A 92 10.63 -2.58 15.05
N LEU A 93 9.50 -1.87 15.02
CA LEU A 93 8.72 -1.61 16.24
C LEU A 93 7.93 -2.83 16.75
N GLY A 94 7.63 -3.80 15.89
CA GLY A 94 7.07 -5.09 16.28
C GLY A 94 7.46 -6.16 15.27
N TRP A 95 6.62 -7.19 15.11
CA TRP A 95 7.06 -8.40 14.44
C TRP A 95 7.46 -8.14 12.99
N MET A 96 8.58 -8.71 12.58
CA MET A 96 9.05 -8.64 11.21
C MET A 96 9.78 -9.92 10.84
N ALA A 97 9.53 -10.39 9.63
CA ALA A 97 10.24 -11.48 9.01
C ALA A 97 10.65 -11.08 7.58
N ALA A 98 11.89 -11.36 7.20
CA ALA A 98 12.35 -11.15 5.83
C ALA A 98 13.33 -12.25 5.42
N GLY A 99 13.23 -12.72 4.17
CA GLY A 99 14.08 -13.78 3.65
C GLY A 99 14.00 -15.08 4.45
N GLY A 100 12.80 -15.42 4.94
CA GLY A 100 12.59 -16.64 5.74
C GLY A 100 13.07 -16.56 7.19
N LYS A 101 13.48 -15.37 7.68
CA LYS A 101 14.01 -15.21 9.04
C LYS A 101 13.22 -14.19 9.83
N ILE A 102 12.92 -14.51 11.08
CA ILE A 102 12.37 -13.55 12.05
C ILE A 102 13.47 -12.55 12.43
N ILE A 103 13.17 -11.26 12.27
CA ILE A 103 14.06 -10.14 12.58
C ILE A 103 13.70 -9.56 13.95
N SER A 104 12.41 -9.47 14.28
CA SER A 104 11.90 -8.88 15.52
C SER A 104 10.61 -9.58 15.99
N GLY A 105 10.35 -9.52 17.29
CA GLY A 105 9.15 -10.09 17.93
C GLY A 105 7.94 -9.16 17.88
N GLU A 106 6.75 -9.70 18.14
CA GLU A 106 5.51 -8.93 18.14
C GLU A 106 5.44 -7.90 19.28
N LYS A 107 4.60 -6.89 19.06
CA LYS A 107 4.28 -5.88 20.07
C LYS A 107 2.78 -5.88 20.36
N SER A 108 2.41 -6.04 21.62
CA SER A 108 1.02 -5.90 22.04
C SER A 108 0.57 -4.44 21.99
N SER A 109 -0.43 -4.14 21.16
CA SER A 109 -1.00 -2.80 21.01
C SER A 109 -2.35 -2.85 20.29
N ASN A 110 -3.31 -2.06 20.75
CA ASN A 110 -4.62 -1.94 20.11
C ASN A 110 -4.56 -1.32 18.71
N LEU A 111 -3.52 -0.52 18.42
CA LEU A 111 -3.33 0.13 17.12
C LEU A 111 -2.32 -0.61 16.23
N PHE A 112 -1.52 -1.50 16.81
CA PHE A 112 -0.54 -2.30 16.08
C PHE A 112 -1.02 -3.74 16.01
N ASN A 113 -2.22 -3.91 15.44
CA ASN A 113 -3.06 -5.09 15.62
C ASN A 113 -3.24 -5.91 14.33
N GLY A 114 -2.46 -5.63 13.29
CA GLY A 114 -2.50 -6.37 12.03
C GLY A 114 -1.15 -6.97 11.69
N PHE A 115 -1.16 -8.20 11.20
CA PHE A 115 -0.01 -8.90 10.64
C PHE A 115 -0.26 -9.08 9.15
N LEU A 116 0.70 -8.66 8.33
CA LEU A 116 0.74 -8.87 6.89
C LEU A 116 1.88 -9.86 6.59
N TRP A 117 1.61 -10.96 5.91
CA TRP A 117 2.66 -11.94 5.61
C TRP A 117 2.37 -12.78 4.36
N GLN A 118 3.39 -13.52 3.95
CA GLN A 118 3.30 -14.53 2.89
C GLN A 118 4.06 -15.79 3.30
N GLU A 119 3.36 -16.92 3.38
CA GLU A 119 3.96 -18.26 3.62
C GLU A 119 4.44 -18.90 2.32
N LYS A 120 3.67 -18.71 1.25
CA LYS A 120 3.91 -19.26 -0.08
C LYS A 120 3.36 -18.28 -1.11
N GLN A 121 4.01 -18.22 -2.26
CA GLN A 121 3.47 -17.43 -3.37
C GLN A 121 2.32 -18.19 -4.04
N PRO A 122 1.33 -17.49 -4.60
CA PRO A 122 1.15 -16.03 -4.66
C PRO A 122 0.28 -15.45 -3.52
N GLU A 123 -0.16 -16.28 -2.58
CA GLU A 123 -1.13 -15.90 -1.55
C GLU A 123 -0.49 -14.97 -0.49
N VAL A 124 -1.19 -13.91 -0.11
CA VAL A 124 -0.80 -12.98 0.94
C VAL A 124 -1.93 -12.91 1.95
N HIS A 125 -1.58 -12.78 3.22
CA HIS A 125 -2.52 -12.83 4.34
C HIS A 125 -2.41 -11.57 5.21
N ILE A 126 -3.57 -11.09 5.68
CA ILE A 126 -3.71 -10.05 6.71
C ILE A 126 -4.63 -10.61 7.78
N SER A 127 -4.17 -10.61 9.03
CA SER A 127 -4.94 -11.08 10.20
C SER A 127 -4.56 -10.31 11.47
N ARG A 128 -5.35 -10.47 12.52
CA ARG A 128 -5.03 -10.06 13.89
C ARG A 128 -4.05 -11.00 14.58
N ASP A 129 -3.97 -12.23 14.11
CA ASP A 129 -3.14 -13.26 14.70
C ASP A 129 -1.82 -13.38 13.95
N LEU A 130 -0.75 -13.60 14.72
CA LEU A 130 0.57 -13.91 14.18
C LEU A 130 0.52 -15.23 13.38
N PRO A 131 1.25 -15.34 12.24
CA PRO A 131 1.33 -16.59 11.51
C PRO A 131 1.90 -17.73 12.37
N LEU A 132 1.29 -18.92 12.26
CA LEU A 132 1.71 -20.12 12.98
C LEU A 132 2.81 -20.93 12.28
N ARG A 133 3.24 -20.49 11.10
CA ARG A 133 4.15 -21.21 10.20
C ARG A 133 5.32 -20.33 9.78
N ASP A 134 6.34 -20.97 9.21
CA ASP A 134 7.43 -20.27 8.56
C ASP A 134 6.91 -19.42 7.40
N VAL A 135 7.33 -18.16 7.38
CA VAL A 135 6.93 -17.17 6.37
C VAL A 135 8.11 -16.81 5.48
N LEU A 136 7.86 -16.52 4.20
CA LEU A 136 8.86 -15.95 3.30
C LEU A 136 9.22 -14.53 3.73
N TRP A 137 8.20 -13.77 4.08
CA TRP A 137 8.29 -12.42 4.64
C TRP A 137 7.01 -12.07 5.40
N GLY A 138 7.09 -11.07 6.27
CA GLY A 138 5.94 -10.51 6.95
C GLY A 138 6.31 -9.34 7.86
N LEU A 139 5.30 -8.58 8.25
CA LEU A 139 5.42 -7.47 9.18
C LEU A 139 4.14 -7.31 9.99
N GLN A 140 4.31 -6.83 11.22
CA GLN A 140 3.23 -6.28 12.02
C GLN A 140 3.09 -4.79 11.72
N SER A 141 1.85 -4.34 11.59
CA SER A 141 1.50 -2.94 11.40
C SER A 141 0.13 -2.63 12.00
N GLY A 142 -0.35 -1.41 11.80
CA GLY A 142 -1.75 -1.11 12.02
C GLY A 142 -2.07 0.37 12.07
N PRO A 143 -3.34 0.69 12.37
CA PRO A 143 -4.42 -0.26 12.69
C PRO A 143 -4.89 -1.06 11.46
N LEU A 144 -5.53 -2.20 11.71
CA LEU A 144 -6.39 -2.85 10.72
C LEU A 144 -7.51 -1.89 10.30
N ILE A 145 -7.74 -1.82 8.99
CA ILE A 145 -8.69 -0.92 8.34
C ILE A 145 -9.94 -1.69 7.87
N MET A 146 -9.74 -2.92 7.41
CA MET A 146 -10.80 -3.78 6.88
C MET A 146 -10.55 -5.23 7.27
N GLU A 147 -11.62 -5.96 7.57
CA GLU A 147 -11.58 -7.37 7.93
C GLU A 147 -12.83 -8.08 7.37
N SER A 148 -12.64 -9.20 6.67
CA SER A 148 -13.73 -9.97 6.05
C SER A 148 -14.66 -9.13 5.15
N GLY A 149 -14.08 -8.20 4.38
CA GLY A 149 -14.78 -7.31 3.44
C GLY A 149 -15.53 -6.16 4.08
N ARG A 150 -15.36 -5.91 5.39
CA ARG A 150 -16.03 -4.82 6.11
C ARG A 150 -15.00 -3.84 6.67
N ALA A 151 -15.24 -2.55 6.47
CA ALA A 151 -14.44 -1.52 7.12
C ALA A 151 -14.62 -1.55 8.64
N LEU A 152 -13.53 -1.33 9.35
CA LEU A 152 -13.51 -1.25 10.79
C LEU A 152 -13.72 0.19 11.25
N THR A 153 -14.39 0.38 12.38
CA THR A 153 -14.46 1.69 13.03
C THR A 153 -13.19 1.92 13.83
N LEU A 154 -12.54 3.05 13.59
CA LEU A 154 -11.37 3.50 14.33
C LEU A 154 -11.74 4.70 15.20
N SER A 155 -11.12 4.79 16.37
CA SER A 155 -11.26 5.93 17.28
C SER A 155 -9.88 6.33 17.77
N MET A 156 -9.35 7.43 17.25
CA MET A 156 -7.99 7.88 17.54
C MET A 156 -8.00 8.95 18.63
N ALA A 157 -7.26 8.73 19.72
CA ALA A 157 -7.10 9.75 20.76
C ALA A 157 -6.31 10.98 20.25
N ARG A 158 -5.42 10.75 19.27
CA ARG A 158 -4.64 11.77 18.58
C ARG A 158 -4.53 11.37 17.12
N ASP A 159 -5.07 12.20 16.25
CA ASP A 159 -4.96 12.03 14.81
C ASP A 159 -4.57 13.36 14.17
N LYS A 160 -3.98 13.27 12.99
CA LYS A 160 -3.62 14.43 12.18
C LYS A 160 -3.73 14.07 10.71
N PRO A 161 -4.01 15.04 9.84
CA PRO A 161 -3.88 14.85 8.40
C PRO A 161 -2.45 14.37 8.05
N ALA A 162 -2.38 13.35 7.20
CA ALA A 162 -1.13 12.78 6.70
C ALA A 162 -1.41 11.88 5.50
N ARG A 163 -0.47 11.80 4.55
CA ARG A 163 -0.49 10.73 3.54
C ARG A 163 -0.50 9.37 4.24
N ARG A 164 -1.37 8.47 3.76
CA ARG A 164 -1.55 7.12 4.30
C ARG A 164 -1.03 6.09 3.32
N SER A 165 -0.40 5.05 3.85
CA SER A 165 0.06 3.89 3.10
C SER A 165 -0.71 2.67 3.61
N VAL A 166 -1.24 1.86 2.71
CA VAL A 166 -2.13 0.74 3.03
C VAL A 166 -1.68 -0.49 2.25
N ALA A 167 -1.57 -1.61 2.94
CA ALA A 167 -1.56 -2.93 2.31
C ALA A 167 -2.96 -3.54 2.47
N ALA A 168 -3.48 -4.07 1.38
CA ALA A 168 -4.76 -4.76 1.35
C ALA A 168 -4.63 -6.10 0.60
N ILE A 169 -5.64 -6.94 0.76
CA ILE A 169 -5.79 -8.20 0.04
C ILE A 169 -7.15 -8.20 -0.62
N ASN A 170 -7.20 -8.60 -1.89
CA ASN A 170 -8.45 -8.81 -2.61
C ASN A 170 -9.02 -10.22 -2.41
N GLY A 171 -10.23 -10.48 -2.92
CA GLY A 171 -10.89 -11.78 -2.84
C GLY A 171 -10.13 -12.96 -3.46
N HIS A 172 -9.05 -12.71 -4.19
CA HIS A 172 -8.16 -13.73 -4.76
C HIS A 172 -6.90 -13.99 -3.92
N GLY A 173 -6.78 -13.39 -2.74
CA GLY A 173 -5.61 -13.51 -1.89
C GLY A 173 -4.38 -12.78 -2.44
N ARG A 174 -4.58 -11.78 -3.30
CA ARG A 174 -3.50 -10.99 -3.92
C ARG A 174 -3.26 -9.70 -3.16
N LEU A 175 -1.99 -9.35 -2.99
CA LEU A 175 -1.58 -8.08 -2.41
C LEU A 175 -2.00 -6.92 -3.31
N VAL A 176 -2.63 -5.94 -2.69
CA VAL A 176 -2.93 -4.63 -3.25
C VAL A 176 -2.27 -3.59 -2.35
N ILE A 177 -1.45 -2.72 -2.91
CA ILE A 177 -0.85 -1.60 -2.18
C ILE A 177 -1.56 -0.31 -2.59
N LEU A 178 -1.86 0.54 -1.62
CA LEU A 178 -2.54 1.82 -1.85
C LEU A 178 -1.85 2.95 -1.10
N THR A 179 -1.85 4.13 -1.71
CA THR A 179 -1.52 5.38 -1.01
C THR A 179 -2.67 6.35 -1.14
N VAL A 180 -2.99 7.03 -0.04
CA VAL A 180 -4.14 7.95 0.06
C VAL A 180 -3.63 9.31 0.54
N TYR A 181 -3.91 10.35 -0.23
CA TYR A 181 -3.48 11.71 0.04
C TYR A 181 -4.50 12.73 -0.46
N TYR A 182 -4.38 14.00 -0.07
CA TYR A 182 -5.28 15.04 -0.58
C TYR A 182 -4.89 15.45 -1.98
N THR A 183 -5.87 15.62 -2.88
CA THR A 183 -5.60 15.98 -4.29
C THR A 183 -4.81 17.28 -4.45
N ASN A 184 -4.92 18.21 -3.47
CA ASN A 184 -4.19 19.47 -3.44
C ASN A 184 -2.91 19.45 -2.58
N SER A 185 -2.60 18.35 -1.89
CA SER A 185 -1.39 18.18 -1.08
C SER A 185 -0.97 16.70 -1.04
N ILE A 186 0.05 16.36 -1.82
CA ILE A 186 0.57 14.98 -1.91
C ILE A 186 1.25 14.50 -0.62
N PHE A 187 1.55 15.40 0.32
CA PHE A 187 2.20 15.07 1.59
C PHE A 187 1.19 14.93 2.74
N ASP A 188 -0.01 15.50 2.58
CA ASP A 188 -1.10 15.36 3.51
C ASP A 188 -2.14 14.37 2.98
N GLY A 189 -3.11 14.05 3.82
CA GLY A 189 -4.15 13.10 3.51
C GLY A 189 -5.14 13.00 4.66
N PRO A 190 -6.10 12.09 4.56
CA PRO A 190 -7.15 11.96 5.56
C PRO A 190 -6.58 11.66 6.95
N MET A 191 -7.38 11.97 7.96
CA MET A 191 -7.19 11.41 9.29
C MET A 191 -7.27 9.88 9.21
N LEU A 192 -6.54 9.20 10.08
CA LEU A 192 -6.51 7.75 10.14
C LEU A 192 -7.90 7.20 10.47
N GLU A 193 -8.68 7.90 11.29
CA GLU A 193 -10.07 7.54 11.61
C GLU A 193 -11.02 7.63 10.41
N GLU A 194 -10.72 8.46 9.41
CA GLU A 194 -11.51 8.60 8.17
C GLU A 194 -11.16 7.51 7.14
N LEU A 195 -9.97 6.93 7.24
CA LEU A 195 -9.42 6.01 6.24
C LEU A 195 -10.28 4.76 5.98
N PRO A 196 -10.91 4.10 6.98
CA PRO A 196 -11.80 2.98 6.72
C PRO A 196 -13.00 3.34 5.84
N GLY A 197 -13.63 4.50 6.09
CA GLY A 197 -14.78 4.96 5.29
C GLY A 197 -14.39 5.35 3.87
N VAL A 198 -13.23 6.02 3.72
CA VAL A 198 -12.66 6.34 2.40
C VAL A 198 -12.40 5.05 1.60
N LEU A 199 -11.77 4.06 2.24
CA LEU A 199 -11.41 2.80 1.58
C LEU A 199 -12.66 1.95 1.25
N GLU A 200 -13.65 1.90 2.14
CA GLU A 200 -14.91 1.18 1.90
C GLU A 200 -15.65 1.74 0.68
N LYS A 201 -15.83 3.06 0.64
CA LYS A 201 -16.48 3.75 -0.48
C LYS A 201 -15.73 3.46 -1.79
N ALA A 202 -14.41 3.62 -1.79
CA ALA A 202 -13.57 3.37 -2.96
C ALA A 202 -13.64 1.91 -3.43
N ASN A 203 -13.60 0.96 -2.51
CA ASN A 203 -13.69 -0.46 -2.80
C ASN A 203 -15.03 -0.82 -3.46
N LEU A 204 -16.14 -0.28 -2.95
CA LEU A 204 -17.48 -0.49 -3.51
C LEU A 204 -17.65 0.15 -4.88
N GLU A 205 -17.25 1.42 -5.05
CA GLU A 205 -17.43 2.17 -6.29
C GLU A 205 -16.57 1.65 -7.43
N ARG A 206 -15.34 1.21 -7.13
CA ARG A 206 -14.38 0.72 -8.14
C ARG A 206 -14.35 -0.80 -8.31
N GLY A 207 -15.04 -1.54 -7.43
CA GLY A 207 -15.11 -3.00 -7.49
C GLY A 207 -13.76 -3.69 -7.28
N TRP A 208 -12.88 -3.14 -6.44
CA TRP A 208 -11.56 -3.71 -6.16
C TRP A 208 -11.62 -5.07 -5.46
N GLY A 209 -12.74 -5.38 -4.79
CA GLY A 209 -12.93 -6.65 -4.10
C GLY A 209 -11.97 -6.85 -2.93
N LEU A 210 -11.57 -5.77 -2.25
CA LEU A 210 -10.73 -5.83 -1.05
C LEU A 210 -11.49 -6.53 0.09
N VAL A 211 -10.80 -7.42 0.80
CA VAL A 211 -11.35 -8.23 1.91
C VAL A 211 -10.66 -7.96 3.24
N SER A 212 -9.38 -7.59 3.22
CA SER A 212 -8.65 -7.20 4.43
C SER A 212 -7.69 -6.08 4.09
N ALA A 213 -7.47 -5.15 5.03
CA ALA A 213 -6.53 -4.05 4.84
C ALA A 213 -5.90 -3.61 6.17
N VAL A 214 -4.65 -3.19 6.13
CA VAL A 214 -3.87 -2.72 7.27
C VAL A 214 -3.13 -1.43 6.91
N ASN A 215 -3.14 -0.46 7.81
CA ASN A 215 -2.34 0.75 7.67
C ASN A 215 -0.86 0.41 7.87
N LEU A 216 0.01 0.96 7.02
CA LEU A 216 1.47 0.87 7.07
C LEU A 216 2.06 2.12 7.72
N ASP A 217 3.39 2.22 7.78
CA ASP A 217 4.03 3.44 8.27
C ASP A 217 3.58 4.65 7.44
N GLY A 218 3.36 5.79 8.09
CA GLY A 218 2.66 6.92 7.51
C GLY A 218 3.44 8.22 7.61
N GLY A 219 2.81 9.33 7.21
CA GLY A 219 3.41 10.66 7.33
C GLY A 219 4.72 10.79 6.56
N SER A 220 5.79 11.27 7.21
CA SER A 220 7.07 11.58 6.55
C SER A 220 7.80 10.36 5.99
N ALA A 221 7.51 9.15 6.49
CA ALA A 221 8.06 7.89 6.00
C ALA A 221 7.13 7.19 4.99
N SER A 222 6.04 7.84 4.56
CA SER A 222 5.19 7.30 3.49
C SER A 222 5.92 7.37 2.17
N ALA A 223 5.95 6.29 1.40
CA ALA A 223 6.43 6.30 0.03
C ALA A 223 5.70 5.26 -0.80
N PHE A 224 5.52 5.59 -2.07
CA PHE A 224 4.83 4.74 -3.04
C PHE A 224 5.53 4.82 -4.38
N TYR A 225 5.68 3.68 -5.04
CA TYR A 225 6.33 3.59 -6.33
C TYR A 225 5.61 2.61 -7.25
N THR A 226 5.47 3.02 -8.50
CA THR A 226 5.18 2.18 -9.66
C THR A 226 6.03 2.69 -10.82
N THR A 227 6.02 1.99 -11.95
CA THR A 227 6.69 2.46 -13.17
C THR A 227 6.21 3.82 -13.67
N ASP A 228 4.96 4.19 -13.35
CA ASP A 228 4.31 5.40 -13.87
C ASP A 228 4.18 6.51 -12.81
N LEU A 229 4.34 6.18 -11.52
CA LEU A 229 4.18 7.13 -10.41
C LEU A 229 5.23 6.90 -9.32
N LYS A 230 5.80 8.00 -8.82
CA LYS A 230 6.70 8.00 -7.67
C LYS A 230 6.29 9.08 -6.67
N LEU A 231 5.95 8.66 -5.45
CA LEU A 231 5.72 9.53 -4.31
C LEU A 231 6.85 9.32 -3.30
N ASP A 232 7.78 10.27 -3.27
CA ASP A 232 8.96 10.22 -2.42
C ASP A 232 8.63 10.43 -0.94
N GLU A 233 9.39 9.74 -0.10
CA GLU A 233 9.46 9.95 1.34
C GLU A 233 10.22 11.22 1.70
N PHE A 234 9.85 11.84 2.83
CA PHE A 234 10.63 12.92 3.42
C PHE A 234 11.70 12.38 4.37
N SER A 235 11.39 11.29 5.06
CA SER A 235 12.28 10.54 5.94
C SER A 235 12.43 9.13 5.40
N THR A 236 13.64 8.59 5.41
CA THR A 236 13.94 7.26 4.87
C THR A 236 13.02 6.20 5.49
N VAL A 237 12.50 5.30 4.67
CA VAL A 237 11.62 4.21 5.13
C VAL A 237 12.41 3.18 5.94
N GLY A 238 11.82 2.63 7.00
CA GLY A 238 12.45 1.55 7.78
C GLY A 238 12.46 0.22 7.05
N SER A 239 11.45 -0.04 6.24
CA SER A 239 11.37 -1.22 5.36
C SER A 239 10.58 -0.91 4.10
N TRP A 240 10.79 -1.73 3.06
CA TRP A 240 10.18 -1.55 1.75
C TRP A 240 9.57 -2.85 1.25
N LEU A 241 8.28 -2.83 0.91
CA LEU A 241 7.60 -3.95 0.28
C LEU A 241 7.80 -3.85 -1.24
N CYS A 242 8.80 -4.57 -1.74
CA CYS A 242 9.20 -4.57 -3.14
C CYS A 242 8.38 -5.61 -3.92
N ILE A 243 7.78 -5.17 -5.03
CA ILE A 243 7.10 -6.03 -5.98
C ILE A 243 7.95 -6.04 -7.27
N ARG A 244 8.28 -7.23 -7.77
CA ARG A 244 9.14 -7.41 -8.95
C ARG A 244 8.59 -8.47 -9.91
N ASP A 245 8.97 -8.36 -11.17
CA ASP A 245 8.67 -9.42 -12.15
C ASP A 245 9.31 -10.74 -11.72
N ARG A 246 8.70 -11.86 -12.14
CA ARG A 246 9.30 -13.17 -11.93
C ARG A 246 10.48 -13.34 -12.89
N GLU A 247 11.56 -13.91 -12.37
CA GLU A 247 12.67 -14.44 -13.16
C GLU A 247 12.26 -15.76 -13.86
#